data_AF-A0A7W8VL58-F1
#
_entry.id   AF-A0A7W8VL58-F1
#
_cell.length_a   1.000
_cell.length_b   1.000
_cell.length_c   1.000
_cell.angle_alpha   90.00
_cell.angle_beta   90.00
_cell.angle_gamma   90.00
#
_symmetry.space_group_name_H-M   'P 1'
#
loop_
_entity.id
_entity.type
_entity.pdbx_description
1 polymer ?
#
loop_
_entity_poly.entity_id
_entity_poly.type
_entity_poly.pdbx_seq_one_letter_code
_entity_poly.pdbx_strand_id
1 'polypeptide(L)'
;MKKLIYALVLIFTLTATANTVSAADKNNKANTEMTAEQKVQLERIKTRVEEIRDMDKSHLSRSEKKELRKELKELKTQARAMSGGVYLSVGAIIIIILLLILIL
;
A
#
# COMPACT_ATOMS: atom_id res chain seq x y z
N MET A 1 -24.02 -37.40 17.71
CA MET A 1 -22.79 -37.47 18.54
C MET A 1 -21.52 -37.15 17.74
N LYS A 2 -21.10 -37.96 16.74
CA LYS A 2 -19.84 -37.72 15.99
C LYS A 2 -19.79 -36.38 15.23
N LYS A 3 -20.91 -35.96 14.63
CA LYS A 3 -21.03 -34.67 13.93
C LYS A 3 -20.89 -33.46 14.87
N LEU A 4 -21.31 -33.59 16.13
CA LEU A 4 -21.13 -32.56 17.14
C LEU A 4 -19.66 -32.47 17.59
N ILE A 5 -18.98 -33.62 17.69
CA ILE A 5 -17.54 -33.67 18.00
C ILE A 5 -16.74 -33.01 16.87
N TYR A 6 -17.05 -33.30 15.61
CA TYR A 6 -16.38 -32.65 14.47
C TYR A 6 -16.68 -31.14 14.40
N ALA A 7 -17.90 -30.72 14.72
CA ALA A 7 -18.23 -29.30 14.80
C ALA A 7 -17.45 -28.57 15.91
N LEU A 8 -17.30 -29.22 17.06
CA LEU A 8 -16.58 -28.67 18.21
C LEU A 8 -15.07 -28.58 17.96
N VAL A 9 -14.50 -29.58 17.29
CA VAL A 9 -13.09 -29.57 16.84
C VAL A 9 -12.86 -28.48 15.78
N LEU A 10 -13.81 -28.25 14.87
CA LEU A 10 -13.69 -27.22 13.83
C LEU A 10 -13.77 -25.79 14.39
N ILE A 11 -14.57 -25.58 15.45
CA ILE A 11 -14.62 -24.29 16.15
C ILE A 11 -13.32 -24.03 16.95
N PHE A 12 -12.72 -25.09 17.50
CA PHE A 12 -11.47 -25.00 18.25
C PHE A 12 -10.26 -24.69 17.34
N THR A 13 -10.21 -25.23 16.12
CA THR A 13 -9.13 -24.90 15.16
C THR A 13 -9.25 -23.50 14.56
N LEU A 14 -10.47 -22.94 14.45
CA LEU A 14 -10.70 -21.57 13.98
C LEU A 14 -10.29 -20.50 15.00
N THR A 15 -10.32 -20.80 16.30
CA THR A 15 -9.96 -19.85 17.36
C THR A 15 -8.46 -19.82 17.64
N ALA A 16 -7.72 -20.89 17.28
CA ALA A 16 -6.27 -20.98 17.45
C ALA A 16 -5.45 -20.15 16.43
N THR A 17 -6.07 -19.58 15.39
CA THR A 17 -5.40 -18.72 14.41
C THR A 17 -5.63 -17.22 14.65
N ALA A 18 -6.23 -16.85 15.79
CA ALA A 18 -6.33 -15.47 16.24
C ALA A 18 -4.97 -14.93 16.72
N ASN A 19 -4.02 -14.81 15.79
CA ASN A 19 -2.90 -13.89 15.95
C ASN A 19 -3.50 -12.49 15.95
N THR A 20 -3.67 -11.91 17.13
CA THR A 20 -4.03 -10.51 17.29
C THR A 20 -2.87 -9.66 16.79
N VAL A 21 -2.88 -9.35 15.48
CA VAL A 21 -2.09 -8.25 14.96
C VAL A 21 -2.68 -6.98 15.55
N SER A 22 -2.03 -6.46 16.59
CA SER A 22 -2.25 -5.11 17.07
C SER A 22 -1.81 -4.16 15.96
N ALA A 23 -2.76 -3.66 15.18
CA ALA A 23 -2.55 -2.44 14.44
C ALA A 23 -2.41 -1.35 15.50
N ALA A 24 -1.16 -0.90 15.74
CA ALA A 24 -0.92 0.27 16.54
C ALA A 24 -1.79 1.40 15.96
N ASP A 25 -2.80 1.78 16.71
CA ASP A 25 -3.72 2.84 16.38
C ASP A 25 -2.88 4.11 16.25
N LYS A 26 -2.51 4.45 15.01
CA LYS A 26 -1.73 5.66 14.70
C LYS A 26 -2.68 6.85 14.72
N ASN A 27 -3.43 6.98 15.79
CA ASN A 27 -4.16 8.20 16.16
C ASN A 27 -3.21 9.18 16.87
N ASN A 28 -1.94 9.19 16.46
CA ASN A 28 -1.08 10.33 16.68
C ASN A 28 -1.13 11.16 15.41
N LYS A 29 -1.99 12.18 15.43
CA LYS A 29 -1.76 13.44 14.74
C LYS A 29 -0.51 14.11 15.33
N ALA A 30 0.62 13.42 15.30
CA ALA A 30 1.91 14.07 15.33
C ALA A 30 2.11 14.49 13.88
N ASN A 31 2.26 15.80 13.65
CA ASN A 31 3.00 16.25 12.48
C ASN A 31 4.28 15.43 12.45
N THR A 32 4.32 14.38 11.63
CA THR A 32 5.50 13.54 11.55
C THR A 32 6.42 14.40 10.71
N GLU A 33 7.19 15.25 11.39
CA GLU A 33 8.27 15.95 10.73
C GLU A 33 9.04 14.88 9.97
N MET A 34 9.02 14.98 8.64
CA MET A 34 9.74 14.01 7.81
C MET A 34 11.16 13.93 8.34
N THR A 35 11.64 12.70 8.57
CA THR A 35 13.03 12.52 8.99
C THR A 35 13.96 13.15 7.94
N ALA A 36 15.15 13.56 8.33
CA ALA A 36 16.12 14.16 7.39
C ALA A 36 16.33 13.27 6.15
N GLU A 37 16.35 11.95 6.35
CA GLU A 37 16.43 10.95 5.29
C GLU A 37 15.22 10.94 4.35
N GLN A 38 14.01 11.06 4.90
CA GLN A 38 12.78 11.16 4.10
C GLN A 38 12.76 12.45 3.28
N LYS A 39 13.25 13.58 3.82
CA LYS A 39 13.36 14.83 3.06
C LYS A 39 14.32 14.68 1.88
N VAL A 40 15.48 14.08 2.11
CA VAL A 40 16.46 13.80 1.03
C VAL A 40 15.88 12.88 -0.04
N GLN A 41 15.17 11.82 0.35
CA GLN A 41 14.53 10.91 -0.61
C GLN A 41 13.42 11.61 -1.42
N LEU A 42 12.64 12.50 -0.79
CA LEU A 42 11.56 13.22 -1.46
C LEU A 42 12.12 14.22 -2.50
N GLU A 43 13.21 14.92 -2.16
CA GLU A 43 13.93 15.79 -3.11
C GLU A 43 14.50 15.02 -4.30
N ARG A 44 15.04 13.81 -4.07
CA ARG A 44 15.49 12.93 -5.17
C ARG A 44 14.34 12.52 -6.08
N ILE A 45 13.20 12.13 -5.51
CA ILE A 45 12.00 11.78 -6.27
C ILE A 45 11.53 13.00 -7.09
N LYS A 46 11.49 14.18 -6.48
CA LYS A 46 11.10 15.42 -7.14
C LYS A 46 12.02 15.74 -8.33
N THR A 47 13.33 15.69 -8.12
CA THR A 47 14.34 15.92 -9.16
C THR A 47 14.11 14.98 -10.34
N ARG A 48 13.93 13.68 -10.08
CA ARG A 48 13.71 12.70 -11.14
C ARG A 48 12.39 12.92 -11.89
N VAL A 49 11.33 13.32 -11.21
CA VAL A 49 10.05 13.67 -11.84
C VAL A 49 10.20 14.89 -12.75
N GLU A 50 10.96 15.90 -12.33
CA GLU A 50 11.25 17.09 -13.13
C GLU A 50 12.09 16.74 -14.38
N GLU A 51 13.14 15.92 -14.22
CA GLU A 51 13.89 15.37 -15.35
C GLU A 51 12.99 14.65 -16.35
N ILE A 52 12.13 13.74 -15.88
CA ILE A 52 11.21 13.01 -16.75
C ILE A 52 10.22 13.96 -17.41
N ARG A 53 9.74 15.00 -16.70
CA ARG A 53 8.81 16.00 -17.25
C ARG A 53 9.47 16.78 -18.39
N ASP A 54 10.69 17.25 -18.16
CA ASP A 54 11.38 18.22 -19.04
C ASP A 54 12.15 17.53 -20.19
N MET A 55 12.31 16.21 -20.14
CA MET A 55 12.88 15.40 -21.23
C MET A 55 12.10 15.56 -22.54
N ASP A 56 12.78 15.69 -23.68
CA ASP A 56 12.12 15.55 -24.98
C ASP A 56 11.72 14.09 -25.25
N LYS A 57 10.43 13.87 -25.53
CA LYS A 57 9.82 12.54 -25.74
C LYS A 57 9.39 12.33 -27.18
N SER A 58 9.64 13.29 -28.07
CA SER A 58 9.25 13.26 -29.48
C SER A 58 9.79 12.00 -30.16
N HIS A 59 11.04 11.64 -29.88
CA HIS A 59 11.76 10.51 -30.46
C HIS A 59 11.55 9.16 -29.75
N LEU A 60 10.84 9.13 -28.62
CA LEU A 60 10.65 7.88 -27.88
C LEU A 60 9.57 6.98 -28.49
N SER A 61 9.86 5.70 -28.56
CA SER A 61 8.93 4.63 -28.91
C SER A 61 7.79 4.50 -27.89
N ARG A 62 6.75 3.76 -28.26
CA ARG A 62 5.61 3.50 -27.36
C ARG A 62 6.01 2.72 -26.11
N SER A 63 6.98 1.81 -26.21
CA SER A 63 7.52 1.03 -25.09
C SER A 63 8.27 1.92 -24.11
N GLU A 64 9.18 2.78 -24.59
CA GLU A 64 9.95 3.69 -23.73
C GLU A 64 9.04 4.71 -23.03
N LYS A 65 8.05 5.25 -23.75
CA LYS A 65 7.01 6.10 -23.14
C LYS A 65 6.21 5.37 -22.06
N LYS A 66 5.97 4.07 -22.22
CA LYS A 66 5.28 3.24 -21.22
C LYS A 66 6.15 3.00 -19.99
N GLU A 67 7.45 2.82 -20.18
CA GLU A 67 8.42 2.68 -19.09
C GLU A 67 8.52 3.95 -18.25
N LEU A 68 8.65 5.12 -18.89
CA LEU A 68 8.62 6.41 -18.19
C LEU A 68 7.33 6.61 -17.38
N ARG A 69 6.17 6.15 -17.89
CA ARG A 69 4.91 6.20 -17.15
C ARG A 69 4.89 5.25 -15.96
N LYS A 70 5.51 4.07 -16.07
CA LYS A 70 5.65 3.13 -14.95
C LYS A 70 6.55 3.72 -13.87
N GLU A 71 7.69 4.27 -14.27
CA GLU A 71 8.63 4.94 -13.38
C GLU A 71 7.96 6.09 -12.63
N LEU A 72 7.23 6.98 -13.33
CA LEU A 72 6.46 8.06 -12.69
C LEU A 72 5.41 7.52 -11.69
N LYS A 73 4.76 6.39 -12.00
CA LYS A 73 3.78 5.78 -11.09
C LYS A 73 4.46 5.22 -9.84
N GLU A 74 5.63 4.61 -9.97
CA GLU A 74 6.43 4.12 -8.85
C GLU A 74 6.90 5.28 -7.97
N LEU A 75 7.46 6.33 -8.56
CA LEU A 75 7.88 7.56 -7.87
C LEU A 75 6.73 8.22 -7.09
N LYS A 76 5.55 8.33 -7.72
CA LYS A 76 4.33 8.84 -7.06
C LYS A 76 3.91 7.99 -5.87
N THR A 77 4.06 6.67 -6.02
CA THR A 77 3.70 5.70 -4.99
C THR A 77 4.68 5.88 -3.83
N GLN A 78 6.00 5.90 -4.08
CA GLN A 78 7.03 6.15 -3.07
C GLN A 78 6.80 7.45 -2.30
N ALA A 79 6.56 8.57 -3.01
CA ALA A 79 6.27 9.87 -2.38
C ALA A 79 5.03 9.82 -1.46
N ARG A 80 3.95 9.14 -1.87
CA ARG A 80 2.74 8.97 -1.04
C ARG A 80 3.01 8.17 0.23
N ALA A 81 3.92 7.19 0.19
CA ALA A 81 4.29 6.39 1.36
C ALA A 81 4.94 7.27 2.43
N MET A 82 5.74 8.23 1.97
CA MET A 82 6.51 9.13 2.82
C MET A 82 5.64 10.22 3.46
N SER A 83 4.58 10.67 2.78
CA SER A 83 3.64 11.67 3.30
C SER A 83 2.50 11.10 4.15
N GLY A 84 2.61 9.86 4.62
CA GLY A 84 1.59 9.24 5.48
C GLY A 84 0.34 8.76 4.74
N GLY A 85 0.40 8.60 3.42
CA GLY A 85 -0.69 8.01 2.64
C GLY A 85 -0.82 6.51 2.89
N VAL A 86 -2.04 6.05 3.15
CA VAL A 86 -2.34 4.60 3.28
C VAL A 86 -2.13 3.92 1.93
N TYR A 87 -1.16 3.02 1.86
CA TYR A 87 -1.03 2.08 0.76
C TYR A 87 -2.11 1.02 0.88
N LEU A 88 -3.14 1.11 0.06
CA LEU A 88 -4.03 -0.02 -0.16
C LEU A 88 -3.33 -0.99 -1.12
N SER A 89 -2.68 -2.00 -0.52
CA SER A 89 -2.21 -3.17 -1.27
C SER A 89 -3.40 -3.81 -2.00
N VAL A 90 -3.13 -4.57 -3.06
CA VAL A 90 -4.18 -5.33 -3.76
C VAL A 90 -4.94 -6.22 -2.76
N GLY A 91 -4.24 -6.80 -1.77
CA GLY A 91 -4.86 -7.54 -0.67
C GLY A 91 -5.78 -6.69 0.21
N ALA A 92 -5.39 -5.46 0.54
CA ALA A 92 -6.24 -4.55 1.30
C ALA A 92 -7.51 -4.15 0.53
N ILE A 93 -7.42 -3.99 -0.79
CA ILE A 93 -8.58 -3.70 -1.65
C ILE A 93 -9.55 -4.88 -1.63
N ILE A 94 -9.03 -6.11 -1.75
CA ILE A 94 -9.83 -7.33 -1.68
C ILE A 94 -10.55 -7.45 -0.33
N ILE A 95 -9.86 -7.19 0.79
CA ILE A 95 -10.46 -7.25 2.14
C ILE A 95 -11.60 -6.23 2.28
N ILE A 96 -11.42 -4.99 1.81
CA ILE A 96 -12.49 -3.97 1.86
C ILE A 96 -13.71 -4.41 1.04
N ILE A 97 -13.48 -4.96 -0.16
CA ILE A 97 -14.57 -5.45 -1.02
C ILE A 97 -15.33 -6.60 -0.32
N LEU A 98 -14.63 -7.56 0.28
CA LEU A 98 -15.25 -8.66 1.01
C LEU A 98 -16.09 -8.17 2.19
N LEU A 99 -15.61 -7.18 2.94
CA LEU A 99 -16.36 -6.59 4.06
C LEU A 99 -17.66 -5.90 3.60
N LEU A 100 -17.62 -5.17 2.47
CA LEU A 100 -18.82 -4.53 1.92
C LEU A 100 -19.89 -5.55 1.50
N ILE A 101 -19.48 -6.71 0.98
CA ILE A 101 -20.40 -7.80 0.60
C ILE A 101 -21.02 -8.48 1.83
N LEU A 102 -20.30 -8.56 2.96
CA LEU A 102 -20.78 -9.22 4.17
C LEU A 102 -21.72 -8.35 5.00
N ILE A 103 -21.51 -7.02 4.96
CA ILE A 103 -22.28 -6.04 5.74
C ILE A 103 -23.56 -5.59 5.01
N LEU A 104 -23.55 -5.59 3.68
CA LEU A 104 -24.73 -5.30 2.84
C LEU A 104 -25.69 -6.49 2.80
#